data_AF-A0A219AH73-F1
#
_entry.id   AF-A0A219AH73-F1
#
_cell.length_a   1.000
_cell.length_b   1.000
_cell.length_c   1.000
_cell.angle_alpha   90.00
_cell.angle_beta   90.00
_cell.angle_gamma   90.00
#
_symmetry.space_group_name_H-M   'P 1'
#
loop_
_entity.id
_entity.type
_entity.pdbx_description
1 polymer ?
#
loop_
_entity_poly.entity_id
_entity_poly.type
_entity_poly.pdbx_seq_one_letter_code
_entity_poly.pdbx_strand_id
1 'polypeptide(L)'
;MKNLHFIGFLLLGLAFLLYYMLPEFSFVKLFEPISLMGILAGIGIGLIIGGIVGYVSKGSALKEEQKRKELQQLRREKEDLEKQAAELARQQTIQNTSNENPQNY
;
A
#
# COMPACT_ATOMS: atom_id res chain seq x y z
N MET A 1 -1.51 -7.28 5.94
CA MET A 1 -1.82 -7.56 7.37
C MET A 1 -1.52 -9.01 7.79
N LYS A 2 -1.74 -10.03 6.94
CA LYS A 2 -1.60 -11.46 7.31
C LYS A 2 -0.18 -11.86 7.77
N ASN A 3 0.86 -11.33 7.12
CA ASN A 3 2.26 -11.66 7.48
C ASN A 3 2.75 -10.94 8.74
N LEU A 4 2.16 -9.79 9.10
CA LEU A 4 2.61 -9.01 10.26
C LEU A 4 2.18 -9.68 11.58
N HIS A 5 0.93 -10.17 11.63
CA HIS A 5 0.48 -10.97 12.76
C HIS A 5 1.29 -12.27 12.88
N PHE A 6 1.59 -12.93 11.75
CA PHE A 6 2.43 -14.13 11.74
C PHE A 6 3.83 -13.86 12.33
N ILE A 7 4.50 -12.78 11.91
CA ILE A 7 5.80 -12.38 12.46
C ILE A 7 5.71 -12.10 13.97
N GLY A 8 4.63 -11.45 14.41
CA GLY A 8 4.41 -11.14 15.82
C GLY A 8 4.26 -12.40 16.68
N PHE A 9 3.44 -13.35 16.24
CA PHE A 9 3.29 -14.65 16.93
C PHE A 9 4.57 -15.48 16.87
N LEU A 10 5.31 -15.44 15.76
CA LEU A 10 6.59 -16.11 15.63
C LEU A 10 7.62 -15.57 16.65
N LEU A 11 7.77 -14.25 16.73
CA LEU A 11 8.68 -13.60 17.67
C LEU A 11 8.28 -13.85 19.13
N LEU A 12 6.98 -13.82 19.42
CA LEU A 12 6.47 -14.11 20.77
C LEU A 12 6.73 -15.57 21.17
N GLY A 13 6.51 -16.51 20.25
CA GLY A 13 6.85 -17.92 20.45
C GLY A 13 8.35 -18.14 20.63
N LEU A 14 9.17 -17.43 19.86
CA LEU A 14 10.63 -17.50 19.98
C LEU A 14 11.11 -16.93 21.33
N ALA A 15 10.59 -15.79 21.77
CA ALA A 15 10.92 -15.20 23.06
C ALA A 15 10.53 -16.13 24.22
N PHE A 16 9.35 -16.76 24.14
CA PHE A 16 8.93 -17.76 25.12
C PHE A 16 9.82 -18.99 25.12
N LEU A 17 10.19 -19.51 23.94
CA LEU A 17 11.10 -20.66 23.80
C LEU A 17 12.47 -20.37 24.41
N LEU A 18 13.03 -19.18 24.12
CA LEU A 18 14.29 -18.74 24.70
C LEU A 18 14.20 -18.65 26.22
N TYR A 19 13.12 -18.06 26.74
CA TYR A 19 12.89 -17.96 28.18
C TYR A 19 12.75 -19.33 28.84
N TYR A 20 12.10 -20.29 28.18
CA TYR A 20 11.96 -21.67 28.66
C TYR A 20 13.29 -22.42 28.75
N MET A 21 14.26 -22.13 27.86
CA MET A 21 15.60 -22.73 27.91
C MET A 21 16.48 -22.17 29.04
N LEU A 22 16.11 -21.08 29.71
CA LEU A 22 16.91 -20.56 30.82
C LEU A 22 16.84 -21.53 32.01
N PRO A 23 17.97 -21.85 32.67
CA PRO A 23 18.00 -22.77 33.82
C PRO A 23 17.24 -22.21 35.04
N GLU A 24 16.98 -20.91 35.06
CA GLU A 24 16.20 -20.23 36.09
C GLU A 24 14.70 -20.14 35.79
N PHE A 25 14.24 -20.83 34.73
CA PHE A 25 12.84 -20.80 34.33
C PHE A 25 11.91 -21.29 35.45
N SER A 26 10.94 -20.46 35.79
CA SER A 26 9.85 -20.81 36.69
C SER A 26 8.61 -20.05 36.28
N PHE A 27 7.46 -20.73 36.21
CA PHE A 27 6.18 -20.08 35.94
C PHE A 27 5.83 -19.01 36.96
N VAL A 28 6.31 -19.14 38.21
CA VAL A 28 6.08 -18.16 39.27
C VAL A 28 6.86 -16.86 39.01
N LYS A 29 8.07 -16.95 38.44
CA LYS A 29 8.90 -15.78 38.11
C LYS A 29 8.26 -14.87 37.06
N LEU A 30 7.41 -15.40 36.18
CA LEU A 30 6.66 -14.58 35.23
C LEU A 30 5.72 -13.57 35.91
N PHE A 31 5.23 -13.90 37.09
CA PHE A 31 4.33 -13.06 37.88
C PHE A 31 5.07 -12.21 38.92
N GLU A 32 6.40 -12.32 39.01
CA GLU A 32 7.17 -11.42 39.86
C GLU A 32 7.11 -9.98 39.34
N PRO A 33 7.13 -8.98 40.23
CA PRO A 33 6.97 -7.57 39.84
C PRO A 33 7.94 -7.11 38.75
N ILE A 34 9.20 -7.55 38.80
CA ILE A 34 10.23 -7.20 37.80
C ILE A 34 9.86 -7.75 36.42
N SER A 35 9.49 -9.03 36.35
CA SER A 35 9.16 -9.69 35.09
C SER A 35 7.85 -9.17 34.52
N LEU A 36 6.86 -8.95 35.38
CA LEU A 36 5.58 -8.39 34.99
C LEU A 36 5.73 -6.97 34.43
N MET A 37 6.56 -6.14 35.08
CA MET A 37 6.88 -4.79 34.61
C MET A 37 7.60 -4.85 33.25
N GLY A 38 8.55 -5.76 33.06
CA GLY A 38 9.22 -5.97 31.78
C GLY A 38 8.25 -6.38 30.67
N ILE A 39 7.33 -7.31 30.95
CA ILE A 39 6.29 -7.74 30.02
C ILE A 39 5.36 -6.58 29.67
N LEU A 40 4.86 -5.83 30.67
CA LEU A 40 4.01 -4.66 30.47
C LEU A 40 4.70 -3.57 29.65
N ALA A 41 5.98 -3.30 29.92
CA ALA A 41 6.77 -2.34 29.16
C ALA A 41 6.95 -2.81 27.70
N GLY A 42 7.26 -4.09 27.49
CA GLY A 42 7.36 -4.69 26.16
C GLY A 42 6.05 -4.60 25.38
N ILE A 43 4.91 -4.88 26.02
CA ILE A 43 3.58 -4.70 25.42
C ILE A 43 3.35 -3.23 25.07
N GLY A 44 3.65 -2.30 25.97
CA GLY A 44 3.47 -0.86 25.73
C GLY A 44 4.24 -0.37 24.51
N ILE A 45 5.53 -0.72 24.39
CA ILE A 45 6.35 -0.38 23.21
C ILE A 45 5.78 -1.05 21.95
N GLY A 46 5.40 -2.32 22.05
CA GLY A 46 4.79 -3.07 20.95
C GLY A 46 3.50 -2.43 20.43
N LEU A 47 2.65 -1.90 21.32
CA LEU A 47 1.41 -1.21 20.95
C LEU A 47 1.68 0.13 20.24
N ILE A 48 2.69 0.88 20.69
CA ILE A 48 3.06 2.15 20.03
C ILE A 48 3.56 1.87 18.61
N ILE A 49 4.54 0.97 18.46
CA ILE A 49 5.10 0.63 17.15
C ILE A 49 4.04 -0.03 16.26
N GLY A 50 3.27 -0.97 16.81
CA GLY A 50 2.19 -1.63 16.11
C GLY A 50 1.10 -0.65 15.65
N GLY A 51 0.78 0.35 16.48
CA GLY A 51 -0.17 1.41 16.14
C GLY A 51 0.31 2.27 14.97
N ILE A 52 1.58 2.69 14.98
CA ILE A 52 2.18 3.46 13.89
C ILE A 52 2.22 2.65 12.59
N VAL A 53 2.74 1.41 12.65
CA VAL A 53 2.83 0.52 11.47
C VAL A 53 1.44 0.19 10.94
N GLY A 54 0.46 -0.03 11.82
CA GLY A 54 -0.93 -0.27 11.46
C GLY A 54 -1.57 0.94 10.77
N TYR A 55 -1.33 2.15 11.27
CA TYR A 55 -1.82 3.39 10.66
C TYR A 55 -1.23 3.59 9.25
N VAL A 56 0.09 3.44 9.10
CA VAL A 56 0.77 3.56 7.80
C VAL A 56 0.30 2.48 6.80
N SER A 57 0.08 1.24 7.26
CA SER A 57 -0.45 0.17 6.42
C SER A 57 -1.85 0.50 5.86
N LYS A 58 -2.71 1.16 6.62
CA LYS A 58 -4.04 1.58 6.14
C LYS A 58 -3.94 2.77 5.18
N GLY A 59 -3.04 3.71 5.44
CA GLY A 59 -2.80 4.84 4.55
C GLY A 59 -2.28 4.42 3.17
N SER A 60 -1.42 3.40 3.11
CA SER A 60 -0.93 2.84 1.84
C SER A 60 -2.03 2.19 1.01
N ALA A 61 -2.92 1.41 1.65
CA ALA A 61 -4.06 0.78 0.98
C ALA A 61 -5.05 1.82 0.39
N LEU A 62 -5.32 2.90 1.12
CA LEU A 62 -6.17 3.99 0.63
C LEU A 62 -5.53 4.69 -0.59
N LYS A 63 -4.22 4.91 -0.53
CA LYS A 63 -3.46 5.54 -1.62
C LYS A 63 -3.40 4.66 -2.88
N GLU A 64 -3.42 3.35 -2.70
CA GLU A 64 -3.43 2.38 -3.79
C GLU A 64 -4.79 2.34 -4.50
N GLU A 65 -5.90 2.40 -3.75
CA GLU A 65 -7.25 2.55 -4.33
C GLU A 65 -7.43 3.89 -5.06
N GLN A 66 -6.93 4.99 -4.48
CA GLN A 66 -6.96 6.30 -5.15
C GLN A 66 -6.16 6.30 -6.45
N LYS A 67 -4.94 5.75 -6.43
CA LYS A 67 -4.12 5.57 -7.65
C LYS A 67 -4.82 4.74 -8.72
N ARG A 68 -5.54 3.68 -8.33
CA ARG A 68 -6.29 2.86 -9.28
C ARG A 68 -7.43 3.63 -9.95
N LYS A 69 -8.14 4.48 -9.19
CA LYS A 69 -9.20 5.34 -9.72
C LYS A 69 -8.64 6.43 -10.64
N GLU A 70 -7.57 7.10 -10.23
CA GLU A 70 -6.88 8.10 -11.09
C GLU A 70 -6.39 7.47 -12.39
N LEU A 71 -5.74 6.29 -12.34
CA LEU A 71 -5.30 5.59 -13.54
C LEU A 71 -6.44 5.24 -14.50
N GLN A 72 -7.62 4.90 -13.98
CA GLN A 72 -8.78 4.63 -14.82
C GLN A 72 -9.35 5.90 -15.46
N GLN A 73 -9.39 7.02 -14.74
CA GLN A 73 -9.80 8.31 -15.30
C GLN A 73 -8.82 8.78 -16.38
N LEU A 74 -7.53 8.68 -16.12
CA LEU A 74 -6.48 9.08 -17.08
C LEU A 74 -6.52 8.25 -18.38
N ARG A 75 -6.87 6.96 -18.28
CA ARG A 75 -7.06 6.11 -19.47
C ARG A 75 -8.24 6.54 -20.31
N ARG A 76 -9.36 6.95 -19.69
CA ARG A 76 -10.54 7.46 -20.41
C ARG A 76 -10.25 8.77 -21.10
N GLU A 77 -9.62 9.72 -20.41
CA GLU A 77 -9.22 11.00 -21.02
C GLU A 77 -8.26 10.81 -22.20
N LYS A 78 -7.30 9.88 -22.09
CA LYS A 78 -6.40 9.53 -23.19
C LYS A 78 -7.15 9.01 -24.42
N GLU A 79 -8.14 8.14 -24.21
CA GLU A 79 -8.94 7.55 -25.29
C GLU A 79 -9.83 8.60 -25.98
N ASP A 80 -10.39 9.55 -25.21
CA ASP A 80 -11.18 10.65 -25.76
C ASP A 80 -10.29 11.67 -26.51
N LEU A 81 -9.09 11.95 -26.00
CA LEU A 81 -8.10 12.78 -26.69
C LEU A 81 -7.61 12.14 -28.00
N GLU A 82 -7.39 10.83 -28.03
CA GLU A 82 -7.04 10.13 -29.28
C GLU A 82 -8.15 10.21 -30.31
N LYS A 83 -9.42 10.08 -29.90
CA LYS A 83 -10.56 10.24 -30.81
C LYS A 83 -10.65 11.66 -31.37
N GLN A 84 -10.48 12.68 -30.52
CA GLN A 84 -10.46 14.08 -30.97
C GLN A 84 -9.29 14.36 -31.91
N ALA A 85 -8.10 13.83 -31.62
CA ALA A 85 -6.92 13.98 -32.49
C ALA A 85 -7.13 13.29 -33.84
N ALA A 86 -7.75 12.11 -33.86
CA ALA A 86 -8.09 11.41 -35.10
C ALA A 86 -9.14 12.16 -35.93
N GLU A 87 -10.13 12.78 -35.30
CA GLU A 87 -11.11 13.64 -35.98
C GLU A 87 -10.47 14.92 -36.54
N LEU A 88 -9.60 15.58 -35.78
CA LEU A 88 -8.83 16.74 -36.25
C LEU A 88 -7.92 16.38 -37.43
N ALA A 89 -7.23 15.23 -37.37
CA ALA A 89 -6.41 14.75 -38.49
C ALA A 89 -7.26 14.43 -39.73
N ARG A 90 -8.47 13.89 -39.56
CA ARG A 90 -9.44 13.67 -40.65
C ARG A 90 -9.95 14.98 -41.25
N GLN A 91 -10.21 16.00 -40.43
CA GLN A 91 -10.62 17.32 -40.93
C GLN A 91 -9.49 18.02 -41.70
N GLN A 92 -8.24 17.92 -41.22
CA GLN A 92 -7.07 18.48 -41.90
C GLN A 92 -6.78 17.77 -43.23
N THR A 93 -6.96 16.44 -43.30
CA THR A 93 -6.79 15.71 -44.57
C THR A 93 -7.86 16.10 -45.59
N ILE A 94 -9.12 16.27 -45.17
CA ILE A 94 -10.21 16.74 -46.06
C ILE A 94 -9.97 18.19 -46.54
N GLN A 95 -9.52 19.10 -45.65
CA GLN A 95 -9.20 20.48 -46.04
C GLN A 95 -8.01 20.56 -47.02
N ASN A 96 -6.96 19.75 -46.82
CA ASN A 96 -5.82 19.73 -47.74
C ASN A 96 -6.18 19.18 -49.12
N THR A 97 -6.99 18.11 -49.22
CA THR A 97 -7.51 17.64 -50.52
C THR A 97 -8.45 18.64 -51.20
N SER A 98 -9.11 19.50 -50.44
CA SER A 98 -9.98 20.54 -51.00
C SER A 98 -9.21 21.76 -51.52
N ASN A 99 -7.97 21.97 -51.04
CA ASN A 99 -7.08 23.06 -51.47
C ASN A 99 -6.19 22.68 -52.66
N GLU A 100 -6.01 21.39 -52.95
CA GLU A 100 -5.27 20.88 -54.12
C GLU A 100 -6.10 20.78 -55.41
N ASN A 101 -7.32 21.33 -55.44
CA ASN A 101 -8.08 21.45 -56.69
C ASN A 101 -8.15 22.91 -57.17
N PRO A 102 -7.09 23.45 -57.79
CA PRO A 102 -7.24 24.57 -58.70
C PRO A 102 -8.04 24.07 -59.90
N GLN A 103 -9.33 24.42 -59.92
CA GLN A 103 -10.17 24.37 -61.11
C GLN A 103 -9.48 25.16 -62.23
N ASN A 104 -8.72 24.44 -63.06
CA ASN A 104 -8.39 24.82 -64.42
C ASN A 104 -9.52 24.28 -65.29
N TYR A 105 -10.43 25.15 -65.73
CA TYR A 105 -11.01 25.26 -67.08
C TYR A 105 -12.13 26.33 -67.08
#